data_AF-A0A976AAG8-F1
#
_entry.id   AF-A0A976AAG8-F1
#
_cell.length_a   1.000
_cell.length_b   1.000
_cell.length_c   1.000
_cell.angle_alpha   90.00
_cell.angle_beta   90.00
_cell.angle_gamma   90.00
#
_symmetry.space_group_name_H-M   'P 1'
#
loop_
_entity.id
_entity.type
_entity.pdbx_description
1 polymer ?
#
loop_
_entity_poly.entity_id
_entity_poly.type
_entity_poly.pdbx_seq_one_letter_code
_entity_poly.pdbx_strand_id
1 'polypeptide(L)'
;MRERDISRLSISCHAKLSDVCRRNTPKNSMKIIDISLRTLAETCVLGPRLVLPLRDFLGNLTGKNYNHAEFAPAPPFNGTYGETTNLRGGKPFVYCGAGLRKLDFPLKTLAFACDVRCYVPVYLTDAARDRRKPDVTLDRLITVEPKRDRGHYHLHAIHTRRLAPWKVQKLAKLGVSCERLDLSVFSPTAYENAMKFYVGLRLSNIELLRVQAAGIAAILRRSSETPLKKRLERLLMAMEARPDLRATFQCVRCDLDDLYRWTYAAIVLGYLPVDCDYSVAPHLPIRLLSSRRRNSHVSTG
;
A
#
# COMPACT_ATOMS: atom_id res chain seq x y z
N MET A 1 24.32 -28.48 46.42
CA MET A 1 23.06 -27.73 46.62
C MET A 1 22.41 -27.52 45.27
N ARG A 2 21.12 -27.88 45.13
CA ARG A 2 20.46 -28.23 43.87
C ARG A 2 19.71 -27.04 43.23
N GLU A 3 19.85 -26.89 41.92
CA GLU A 3 19.10 -26.02 41.01
C GLU A 3 17.66 -26.51 40.79
N ARG A 4 16.75 -26.38 41.78
CA ARG A 4 15.35 -26.83 41.61
C ARG A 4 14.24 -25.81 41.90
N ASP A 5 14.56 -24.55 42.24
CA ASP A 5 13.51 -23.62 42.70
C ASP A 5 13.22 -22.40 41.79
N ILE A 6 13.78 -22.31 40.58
CA ILE A 6 13.50 -21.21 39.64
C ILE A 6 12.38 -21.56 38.62
N SER A 7 11.99 -22.83 38.51
CA SER A 7 11.04 -23.30 37.50
C SER A 7 9.56 -23.23 37.90
N ARG A 8 9.20 -22.67 39.07
CA ARG A 8 7.80 -22.55 39.52
C ARG A 8 7.19 -21.14 39.48
N LEU A 9 7.95 -20.12 39.09
CA LEU A 9 7.46 -18.73 39.03
C LEU A 9 7.23 -18.17 37.60
N SER A 10 7.59 -18.89 36.53
CA SER A 10 7.40 -18.38 35.15
C SER A 10 6.10 -18.81 34.45
N ILE A 11 5.31 -19.71 35.05
CA ILE A 11 4.10 -20.27 34.41
C ILE A 11 2.84 -19.39 34.68
N SER A 12 2.89 -18.45 35.61
CA SER A 12 1.73 -17.62 35.98
C SER A 12 1.53 -16.37 35.11
N CYS A 13 2.55 -15.89 34.40
CA CYS A 13 2.45 -14.66 33.59
C CYS A 13 2.03 -14.88 32.13
N HIS A 14 2.19 -16.07 31.57
CA HIS A 14 1.75 -16.34 30.19
C HIS A 14 0.25 -16.62 30.06
N ALA A 15 -0.42 -17.09 31.12
CA ALA A 15 -1.87 -17.31 31.12
C ALA A 15 -2.68 -16.01 31.25
N LYS A 16 -2.10 -14.93 31.79
CA LYS A 16 -2.81 -13.64 31.94
C LYS A 16 -2.73 -12.75 30.69
N LEU A 17 -1.74 -12.92 29.82
CA LEU A 17 -1.64 -12.15 28.56
C LEU A 17 -2.56 -12.68 27.45
N SER A 18 -2.90 -13.97 27.46
CA SER A 18 -3.87 -14.55 26.52
C SER A 18 -5.31 -14.13 26.83
N ASP A 19 -5.63 -13.84 28.09
CA ASP A 19 -6.95 -13.38 28.53
C ASP A 19 -7.17 -11.88 28.32
N VAL A 20 -6.10 -11.06 28.34
CA VAL A 20 -6.21 -9.61 28.07
C VAL A 20 -6.46 -9.34 26.58
N CYS A 21 -5.95 -10.17 25.67
CA CYS A 21 -6.26 -10.06 24.23
C CYS A 21 -7.65 -10.63 23.84
N ARG A 22 -8.32 -11.37 24.74
CA ARG A 22 -9.66 -11.95 24.48
C ARG A 22 -10.82 -11.05 24.92
N ARG A 23 -10.59 -10.02 25.73
CA ARG A 23 -11.67 -9.20 26.31
C ARG A 23 -12.06 -7.95 25.51
N ASN A 24 -11.36 -7.65 24.43
CA ASN A 24 -11.70 -6.54 23.52
C ASN A 24 -11.96 -7.03 22.09
N THR A 25 -12.72 -8.11 21.90
CA THR A 25 -13.45 -8.29 20.65
C THR A 25 -14.70 -7.42 20.72
N PRO A 26 -14.76 -6.25 20.06
CA PRO A 26 -16.01 -5.53 19.97
C PRO A 26 -17.03 -6.48 19.34
N LYS A 27 -18.15 -6.71 20.05
CA LYS A 27 -19.37 -7.38 19.55
C LYS A 27 -20.08 -6.55 18.46
N ASN A 28 -19.33 -5.79 17.67
CA ASN A 28 -19.84 -5.26 16.42
C ASN A 28 -19.68 -6.38 15.40
N SER A 29 -20.81 -6.91 14.92
CA SER A 29 -20.87 -7.62 13.66
C SER A 29 -20.27 -6.70 12.60
N MET A 30 -18.95 -6.80 12.40
CA MET A 30 -18.19 -5.99 11.48
C MET A 30 -18.73 -6.34 10.10
N LYS A 31 -19.63 -5.49 9.57
CA LYS A 31 -20.19 -5.67 8.24
C LYS A 31 -19.01 -5.77 7.29
N ILE A 32 -18.85 -6.93 6.66
CA ILE A 32 -17.77 -7.17 5.71
C ILE A 32 -17.90 -6.09 4.64
N ILE A 33 -16.91 -5.21 4.57
CA ILE A 33 -16.83 -4.22 3.51
C ILE A 33 -16.31 -4.99 2.30
N ASP A 34 -17.14 -5.11 1.27
CA ASP A 34 -16.72 -5.67 0.00
C ASP A 34 -15.79 -4.66 -0.68
N ILE A 35 -14.50 -4.95 -0.65
CA ILE A 35 -13.43 -4.14 -1.23
C ILE A 35 -12.74 -4.99 -2.27
N SER A 36 -12.54 -4.41 -3.44
CA SER A 36 -11.70 -4.94 -4.52
C SER A 36 -10.86 -3.82 -5.10
N LEU A 37 -9.76 -4.14 -5.79
CA LEU A 37 -8.91 -3.14 -6.45
C LEU A 37 -9.71 -2.22 -7.39
N ARG A 38 -10.74 -2.74 -8.06
CA ARG A 38 -11.62 -1.98 -8.95
C ARG A 38 -12.51 -0.97 -8.22
N THR A 39 -12.89 -1.28 -6.98
CA THR A 39 -13.85 -0.47 -6.20
C THR A 39 -13.16 0.48 -5.22
N LEU A 40 -11.83 0.47 -5.12
CA LEU A 40 -11.08 1.29 -4.15
C LEU A 40 -11.41 2.78 -4.24
N ALA A 41 -11.55 3.34 -5.45
CA ALA A 41 -11.89 4.74 -5.64
C ALA A 41 -13.26 5.12 -5.05
N GLU A 42 -14.18 4.16 -5.00
CA GLU A 42 -15.53 4.31 -4.50
C GLU A 42 -15.60 4.06 -2.99
N THR A 43 -14.89 3.03 -2.50
CA THR A 43 -15.01 2.50 -1.13
C THR A 43 -13.97 3.03 -0.15
N CYS A 44 -12.80 3.48 -0.63
CA CYS A 44 -11.65 3.84 0.21
C CYS A 44 -11.27 5.33 0.13
N VAL A 45 -10.70 5.85 1.21
CA VAL A 45 -10.14 7.20 1.27
C VAL A 45 -8.88 7.26 0.40
N LEU A 46 -8.78 8.29 -0.43
CA LEU A 46 -7.58 8.58 -1.21
C LEU A 46 -6.52 9.20 -0.28
N GLY A 47 -5.29 8.68 -0.32
CA GLY A 47 -4.18 9.15 0.49
C GLY A 47 -4.39 9.00 2.00
N PRO A 48 -4.75 7.79 2.49
CA PRO A 48 -5.07 7.60 3.91
C PRO A 48 -3.88 7.94 4.81
N ARG A 49 -4.20 8.44 6.02
CA ARG A 49 -3.21 8.83 7.04
C ARG A 49 -3.52 8.09 8.35
N LEU A 50 -3.44 6.78 8.29
CA LEU A 50 -3.72 5.91 9.42
C LEU A 50 -2.49 5.76 10.31
N VAL A 51 -2.69 5.85 11.62
CA VAL A 51 -1.70 5.39 12.60
C VAL A 51 -1.90 3.89 12.77
N LEU A 52 -0.97 3.10 12.23
CA LEU A 52 -1.05 1.65 12.32
C LEU A 52 -0.50 1.15 13.67
N PRO A 53 -1.15 0.17 14.32
CA PRO A 53 -0.60 -0.48 15.49
C PRO A 53 0.67 -1.27 15.11
N LEU A 54 1.59 -1.50 16.07
CA LEU A 54 2.82 -2.26 15.83
C LEU A 54 2.55 -3.63 15.19
N ARG A 55 1.47 -4.28 15.62
CA ARG A 55 0.94 -5.52 15.04
C ARG A 55 -0.52 -5.32 14.65
N ASP A 56 -0.90 -5.89 13.51
CA ASP A 56 -2.30 -5.98 13.12
C ASP A 56 -3.05 -7.06 13.91
N PHE A 57 -4.36 -7.18 13.67
CA PHE A 57 -5.20 -8.18 14.35
C PHE A 57 -4.93 -9.62 13.89
N LEU A 58 -4.10 -9.82 12.86
CA LEU A 58 -3.58 -11.14 12.47
C LEU A 58 -2.28 -11.48 13.21
N GLY A 59 -1.76 -10.55 14.02
CA GLY A 59 -0.53 -10.69 14.79
C GLY A 59 0.74 -10.32 14.02
N ASN A 60 0.63 -9.83 12.79
CA ASN A 60 1.77 -9.50 11.94
C ASN A 60 2.26 -8.07 12.20
N LEU A 61 3.57 -7.85 12.15
CA LEU A 61 4.13 -6.49 12.20
C LEU A 61 3.61 -5.64 11.03
N THR A 62 3.53 -4.33 11.23
CA THR A 62 3.03 -3.38 10.22
C THR A 62 4.11 -2.36 9.80
N GLY A 63 3.91 -1.76 8.62
CA GLY A 63 4.76 -0.69 8.10
C GLY A 63 6.25 -1.07 8.09
N LYS A 64 7.11 -0.15 8.55
CA LYS A 64 8.57 -0.32 8.52
C LYS A 64 9.11 -1.52 9.32
N ASN A 65 8.32 -2.04 10.26
CA ASN A 65 8.73 -3.13 11.14
C ASN A 65 8.47 -4.51 10.53
N TYR A 66 7.67 -4.59 9.46
CA TYR A 66 7.41 -5.85 8.78
C TYR A 66 8.60 -6.27 7.91
N ASN A 67 9.00 -7.55 8.00
CA ASN A 67 10.08 -8.11 7.21
C ASN A 67 9.52 -9.04 6.12
N HIS A 68 9.52 -8.58 4.87
CA HIS A 68 8.97 -9.33 3.73
C HIS A 68 9.75 -10.62 3.44
N ALA A 69 11.03 -10.69 3.79
CA ALA A 69 11.90 -11.83 3.49
C ALA A 69 11.65 -13.03 4.42
N GLU A 70 11.14 -12.80 5.64
CA GLU A 70 10.97 -13.84 6.66
C GLU A 70 10.02 -14.96 6.20
N PHE A 71 9.04 -14.63 5.37
CA PHE A 71 8.01 -15.55 4.91
C PHE A 71 7.99 -15.73 3.39
N ALA A 72 8.98 -15.16 2.70
CA ALA A 72 9.12 -15.33 1.25
C ALA A 72 9.44 -16.80 0.93
N PRO A 73 8.84 -17.37 -0.13
CA PRO A 73 9.22 -18.71 -0.57
C PRO A 73 10.66 -18.69 -1.06
N ALA A 74 11.37 -19.81 -0.85
CA ALA A 74 12.71 -19.99 -1.40
C ALA A 74 12.71 -19.71 -2.91
N PRO A 75 13.77 -19.07 -3.44
CA PRO A 75 13.87 -18.78 -4.86
C PRO A 75 13.85 -20.10 -5.63
N PRO A 76 12.96 -20.27 -6.62
CA PRO A 76 13.01 -21.42 -7.52
C PRO A 76 14.33 -21.37 -8.32
N PHE A 77 14.93 -22.55 -8.57
CA PHE A 77 16.22 -22.69 -9.26
C PHE A 77 16.31 -21.94 -10.60
N ASN A 78 15.18 -21.79 -11.31
CA ASN A 78 15.08 -21.11 -12.62
C ASN A 78 14.02 -19.98 -12.67
N GLY A 79 13.65 -19.37 -11.54
CA GLY A 79 12.63 -18.31 -11.54
C GLY A 79 13.15 -16.94 -11.19
N THR A 80 12.36 -15.92 -11.56
CA THR A 80 12.69 -14.53 -11.25
C THR A 80 12.60 -14.28 -9.75
N TYR A 81 13.71 -13.98 -9.10
CA TYR A 81 13.76 -13.51 -7.72
C TYR A 81 14.34 -12.09 -7.71
N GLY A 82 13.87 -11.24 -6.81
CA GLY A 82 14.50 -9.94 -6.61
C GLY A 82 13.87 -9.13 -5.50
N GLU A 83 14.49 -7.98 -5.27
CA GLU A 83 14.11 -7.02 -4.24
C GLU A 83 13.81 -5.66 -4.83
N THR A 84 12.85 -4.97 -4.23
CA THR A 84 12.43 -3.62 -4.60
C THR A 84 12.20 -2.79 -3.34
N THR A 85 12.59 -1.51 -3.37
CA THR A 85 12.47 -0.63 -2.21
C THR A 85 11.02 -0.49 -1.76
N ASN A 86 10.80 -0.35 -0.45
CA ASN A 86 9.53 0.13 0.10
C ASN A 86 9.51 1.67 0.02
N LEU A 87 8.62 2.23 -0.81
CA LEU A 87 8.53 3.69 -1.00
C LEU A 87 8.18 4.44 0.30
N ARG A 88 7.49 3.78 1.25
CA ARG A 88 7.12 4.33 2.56
C ARG A 88 8.17 4.04 3.65
N GLY A 89 9.34 3.55 3.26
CA GLY A 89 10.43 3.15 4.16
C GLY A 89 10.24 1.76 4.77
N GLY A 90 11.28 1.24 5.43
CA GLY A 90 11.28 -0.12 5.98
C GLY A 90 12.14 -1.10 5.17
N LYS A 91 11.86 -2.40 5.32
CA LYS A 91 12.61 -3.45 4.62
C LYS A 91 12.21 -3.53 3.14
N PRO A 92 13.13 -3.93 2.24
CA PRO A 92 12.81 -4.19 0.84
C PRO A 92 11.69 -5.23 0.70
N PHE A 93 10.90 -5.07 -0.36
CA PHE A 93 9.93 -6.09 -0.77
C PHE A 93 10.67 -7.16 -1.53
N VAL A 94 10.35 -8.41 -1.21
CA VAL A 94 10.81 -9.57 -1.95
C VAL A 94 9.72 -9.98 -2.93
N TYR A 95 10.08 -10.35 -4.16
CA TYR A 95 9.17 -11.01 -5.10
C TYR A 95 9.80 -12.28 -5.67
N CYS A 96 8.96 -13.31 -5.85
CA CYS A 96 9.33 -14.64 -6.33
C CYS A 96 8.39 -15.01 -7.48
N GLY A 97 8.89 -14.90 -8.71
CA GLY A 97 8.16 -15.14 -9.96
C GLY A 97 7.76 -13.85 -10.67
N ALA A 98 7.73 -13.91 -12.01
CA ALA A 98 7.39 -12.78 -12.87
C ALA A 98 5.98 -12.20 -12.60
N GLY A 99 5.03 -13.04 -12.18
CA GLY A 99 3.68 -12.58 -11.84
C GLY A 99 3.64 -11.66 -10.64
N LEU A 100 4.33 -12.01 -9.54
CA LEU A 100 4.37 -11.17 -8.35
C LEU A 100 5.14 -9.87 -8.57
N ARG A 101 6.11 -9.87 -9.49
CA ARG A 101 6.77 -8.64 -9.95
C ARG A 101 5.79 -7.68 -10.62
N LYS A 102 4.85 -8.19 -11.45
CA LYS A 102 3.83 -7.36 -12.11
C LYS A 102 2.88 -6.67 -11.12
N LEU A 103 2.65 -7.28 -9.96
CA LEU A 103 1.83 -6.68 -8.89
C LEU A 103 2.60 -5.70 -8.01
N ASP A 104 3.92 -5.75 -8.03
CA ASP A 104 4.74 -5.01 -7.07
C ASP A 104 4.62 -3.50 -7.24
N PHE A 105 4.88 -3.00 -8.47
CA PHE A 105 4.84 -1.55 -8.71
C PHE A 105 3.43 -0.96 -8.54
N PRO A 106 2.37 -1.50 -9.18
CA PRO A 106 1.03 -0.92 -9.06
C PRO A 106 0.55 -0.83 -7.61
N LEU A 107 0.79 -1.86 -6.80
CA LEU A 107 0.35 -1.86 -5.39
C LEU A 107 1.17 -0.88 -4.53
N LYS A 108 2.48 -0.74 -4.76
CA LYS A 108 3.30 0.23 -4.02
C LYS A 108 2.97 1.68 -4.35
N THR A 109 2.52 1.92 -5.58
CA THR A 109 2.13 3.25 -6.05
C THR A 109 0.64 3.53 -5.84
N LEU A 110 -0.09 2.61 -5.21
CA LEU A 110 -1.53 2.70 -5.03
C LEU A 110 -1.88 3.77 -4.00
N ALA A 111 -2.48 4.87 -4.48
CA ALA A 111 -2.79 6.04 -3.65
C ALA A 111 -3.81 5.77 -2.52
N PHE A 112 -4.55 4.66 -2.60
CA PHE A 112 -5.53 4.25 -1.58
C PHE A 112 -4.94 3.37 -0.47
N ALA A 113 -3.72 2.84 -0.66
CA ALA A 113 -3.08 1.97 0.32
C ALA A 113 -2.21 2.78 1.27
N CYS A 114 -2.41 2.61 2.57
CA CYS A 114 -1.55 3.14 3.63
C CYS A 114 -0.29 2.28 3.80
N ASP A 115 -0.42 0.96 3.66
CA ASP A 115 0.66 -0.01 3.80
C ASP A 115 0.42 -1.19 2.85
N VAL A 116 1.49 -1.77 2.32
CA VAL A 116 1.43 -2.97 1.48
C VAL A 116 2.46 -3.96 2.00
N ARG A 117 2.02 -5.19 2.24
CA ARG A 117 2.88 -6.26 2.76
C ARG A 117 2.87 -7.46 1.81
N CYS A 118 4.00 -8.15 1.72
CA CYS A 118 4.16 -9.34 0.89
C CYS A 118 4.29 -10.58 1.77
N TYR A 119 3.82 -11.71 1.28
CA TYR A 119 3.99 -13.01 1.92
C TYR A 119 3.51 -13.03 3.37
N VAL A 120 2.33 -12.48 3.65
CA VAL A 120 1.84 -12.36 5.03
C VAL A 120 1.37 -13.72 5.55
N PRO A 121 1.97 -14.27 6.61
CA PRO A 121 1.54 -15.53 7.19
C PRO A 121 0.24 -15.33 7.98
N VAL A 122 -0.69 -16.27 7.84
CA VAL A 122 -1.93 -16.28 8.61
C VAL A 122 -2.16 -17.66 9.23
N TYR A 123 -2.43 -17.66 10.53
CA TYR A 123 -2.67 -18.84 11.35
C TYR A 123 -4.16 -18.90 11.72
N LEU A 124 -4.91 -19.71 10.95
CA LEU A 124 -6.36 -19.89 10.99
C LEU A 124 -6.79 -21.07 11.88
N THR A 125 -5.84 -21.88 12.35
CA THR A 125 -6.05 -23.02 13.24
C THR A 125 -5.07 -22.99 14.41
N ASP A 126 -5.46 -23.56 15.56
CA ASP A 126 -4.56 -23.66 16.71
C ASP A 126 -3.36 -24.57 16.41
N ALA A 127 -3.57 -25.67 15.67
CA ALA A 127 -2.49 -26.54 15.22
C ALA A 127 -1.43 -25.81 14.38
N ALA A 128 -1.83 -24.86 13.52
CA ALA A 128 -0.90 -24.04 12.76
C ALA A 128 -0.07 -23.13 13.67
N ARG A 129 -0.68 -22.56 14.71
CA ARG A 129 0.00 -21.73 15.71
C ARG A 129 1.02 -22.53 16.50
N ASP A 130 0.62 -23.70 16.99
CA ASP A 130 1.46 -24.59 17.79
C ASP A 130 2.69 -25.06 17.00
N ARG A 131 2.48 -25.41 15.72
CA ARG A 131 3.54 -25.87 14.82
C ARG A 131 4.35 -24.74 14.18
N ARG A 132 4.02 -23.48 14.46
CA ARG A 132 4.60 -22.28 13.81
C ARG A 132 4.62 -22.39 12.28
N LYS A 133 3.59 -23.01 11.70
CA LYS A 133 3.44 -23.22 10.26
C LYS A 133 2.14 -22.56 9.80
N PRO A 134 2.19 -21.51 8.98
CA PRO A 134 0.98 -20.78 8.59
C PRO A 134 0.02 -21.67 7.79
N ASP A 135 -1.29 -21.50 8.02
CA ASP A 135 -2.33 -22.14 7.20
C ASP A 135 -2.32 -21.58 5.78
N VAL A 136 -2.01 -20.30 5.64
CA VAL A 136 -1.89 -19.60 4.36
C VAL A 136 -0.85 -18.50 4.47
N THR A 137 -0.09 -18.33 3.39
CA THR A 137 0.76 -17.17 3.15
C THR A 137 0.10 -16.35 2.05
N LEU A 138 -0.32 -15.14 2.38
CA LEU A 138 -0.98 -14.24 1.43
C LEU A 138 0.05 -13.60 0.50
N ASP A 139 -0.20 -13.57 -0.81
CA ASP A 139 0.74 -12.98 -1.76
C ASP A 139 0.96 -11.49 -1.47
N ARG A 140 -0.14 -10.76 -1.26
CA ARG A 140 -0.14 -9.35 -0.87
C ARG A 140 -1.24 -9.07 0.15
N LEU A 141 -0.97 -8.13 1.05
CA LEU A 141 -1.94 -7.59 1.99
C LEU A 141 -1.84 -6.07 1.94
N ILE A 142 -2.91 -5.42 1.49
CA ILE A 142 -3.00 -3.96 1.49
C ILE A 142 -3.80 -3.51 2.71
N THR A 143 -3.34 -2.42 3.33
CA THR A 143 -4.04 -1.75 4.41
C THR A 143 -4.65 -0.47 3.86
N VAL A 144 -5.95 -0.32 3.98
CA VAL A 144 -6.72 0.81 3.42
C VAL A 144 -7.56 1.46 4.51
N GLU A 145 -8.04 2.68 4.26
CA GLU A 145 -9.02 3.36 5.11
C GLU A 145 -10.38 3.37 4.38
N PRO A 146 -11.39 2.65 4.86
CA PRO A 146 -12.73 2.70 4.25
C PRO A 146 -13.40 4.07 4.45
N LYS A 147 -14.12 4.57 3.44
CA LYS A 147 -14.87 5.83 3.56
C LYS A 147 -15.99 5.76 4.59
N ARG A 148 -16.59 4.58 4.76
CA ARG A 148 -17.69 4.35 5.71
C ARG A 148 -17.22 4.29 7.16
N ASP A 149 -15.92 4.13 7.39
CA ASP A 149 -15.33 3.99 8.72
C ASP A 149 -13.97 4.70 8.79
N ARG A 150 -14.01 6.04 8.69
CA ARG A 150 -12.81 6.87 8.66
C ARG A 150 -12.04 6.80 9.97
N GLY A 151 -10.72 6.86 9.88
CA GLY A 151 -9.79 6.69 11.00
C GLY A 151 -9.51 5.23 11.37
N HIS A 152 -10.28 4.27 10.84
CA HIS A 152 -10.04 2.85 11.03
C HIS A 152 -9.40 2.22 9.81
N TYR A 153 -8.53 1.24 10.04
CA TYR A 153 -7.88 0.49 8.97
C TYR A 153 -8.65 -0.78 8.64
N HIS A 154 -8.63 -1.15 7.37
CA HIS A 154 -9.15 -2.42 6.86
C HIS A 154 -8.05 -3.18 6.14
N LEU A 155 -8.03 -4.50 6.32
CA LEU A 155 -7.07 -5.38 5.66
C LEU A 155 -7.71 -6.05 4.45
N HIS A 156 -7.11 -5.86 3.28
CA HIS A 156 -7.54 -6.49 2.05
C HIS A 156 -6.43 -7.40 1.50
N ALA A 157 -6.71 -8.69 1.49
CA ALA A 157 -5.80 -9.73 1.03
C ALA A 157 -5.95 -9.95 -0.47
N ILE A 158 -4.83 -9.94 -1.19
CA ILE A 158 -4.76 -10.21 -2.62
C ILE A 158 -3.99 -11.52 -2.82
N HIS A 159 -4.54 -12.39 -3.64
CA HIS A 159 -3.91 -13.66 -3.99
C HIS A 159 -4.00 -13.96 -5.50
N THR A 160 -2.90 -14.44 -6.06
CA THR A 160 -2.78 -14.85 -7.48
C THR A 160 -3.24 -16.29 -7.68
N ARG A 161 -3.10 -17.12 -6.65
CA ARG A 161 -3.49 -18.54 -6.65
C ARG A 161 -4.88 -18.72 -6.07
N ARG A 162 -5.56 -19.81 -6.42
CA ARG A 162 -6.86 -20.15 -5.81
C ARG A 162 -6.66 -20.56 -4.35
N LEU A 163 -7.32 -19.86 -3.42
CA LEU A 163 -7.42 -20.30 -2.03
C LEU A 163 -8.60 -21.26 -1.85
N ALA A 164 -8.47 -22.19 -0.90
CA ALA A 164 -9.58 -23.07 -0.54
C ALA A 164 -10.73 -22.23 0.06
N PRO A 165 -12.01 -22.48 -0.29
CA PRO A 165 -13.16 -21.68 0.16
C PRO A 165 -13.22 -21.49 1.68
N TRP A 166 -12.90 -22.52 2.46
CA TRP A 166 -12.89 -22.45 3.92
C TRP A 166 -11.85 -21.45 4.47
N LYS A 167 -10.71 -21.25 3.78
CA LYS A 167 -9.69 -20.26 4.19
C LYS A 167 -10.20 -18.85 3.97
N VAL A 168 -10.84 -18.59 2.82
CA VAL A 168 -11.46 -17.31 2.50
C VAL A 168 -12.56 -16.97 3.51
N GLN A 169 -13.42 -17.93 3.84
CA GLN A 169 -14.47 -17.73 4.85
C GLN A 169 -13.89 -17.43 6.24
N LYS A 170 -12.81 -18.11 6.65
CA LYS A 170 -12.14 -17.81 7.93
C LYS A 170 -11.49 -16.43 7.93
N LEU A 171 -10.83 -16.03 6.85
CA LEU A 171 -10.28 -14.67 6.69
C LEU A 171 -11.38 -13.61 6.78
N ALA A 172 -12.52 -13.82 6.13
CA ALA A 172 -13.66 -12.93 6.20
C ALA A 172 -14.23 -12.81 7.62
N LYS A 173 -14.30 -13.92 8.37
CA LYS A 173 -14.68 -13.91 9.80
C LYS A 173 -13.71 -13.14 10.70
N LEU A 174 -12.44 -13.01 10.27
CA LEU A 174 -11.43 -12.19 10.94
C LEU A 174 -11.47 -10.72 10.48
N GLY A 175 -12.39 -10.33 9.60
CA GLY A 175 -12.49 -8.96 9.08
C GLY A 175 -11.54 -8.67 7.91
N VAL A 176 -10.99 -9.69 7.25
CA VAL A 176 -10.12 -9.54 6.07
C VAL A 176 -10.94 -9.79 4.80
N SER A 177 -11.07 -8.77 3.94
CA SER A 177 -11.62 -8.98 2.59
C SER A 177 -10.58 -9.66 1.71
N CYS A 178 -11.00 -10.55 0.81
CA CYS A 178 -10.08 -11.30 -0.05
C CYS A 178 -10.44 -11.10 -1.52
N GLU A 179 -9.44 -10.87 -2.37
CA GLU A 179 -9.58 -10.81 -3.82
C GLU A 179 -8.60 -11.77 -4.50
N ARG A 180 -9.14 -12.60 -5.40
CA ARG A 180 -8.31 -13.33 -6.36
C ARG A 180 -8.03 -12.41 -7.52
N LEU A 181 -6.75 -12.16 -7.78
CA LEU A 181 -6.35 -11.24 -8.82
C LEU A 181 -5.73 -11.97 -10.01
N ASP A 182 -6.24 -11.67 -11.20
CA ASP A 182 -5.54 -11.97 -12.45
C ASP A 182 -4.51 -10.87 -12.73
N LEU A 183 -3.33 -11.25 -13.21
CA LEU A 183 -2.23 -10.35 -13.53
C LEU A 183 -2.56 -9.40 -14.69
N SER A 184 -3.63 -9.68 -15.43
CA SER A 184 -4.21 -8.85 -16.50
C SER A 184 -5.04 -7.67 -15.98
N VAL A 185 -5.23 -7.52 -14.66
CA VAL A 185 -6.12 -6.50 -14.09
C VAL A 185 -5.65 -5.06 -14.35
N PHE A 186 -4.33 -4.85 -14.48
CA PHE A 186 -3.77 -3.53 -14.74
C PHE A 186 -3.61 -3.34 -16.24
N SER A 187 -4.12 -2.22 -16.76
CA SER A 187 -3.83 -1.82 -18.14
C SER A 187 -2.31 -1.68 -18.33
N PRO A 188 -1.76 -1.98 -19.53
CA PRO A 188 -0.34 -1.78 -19.82
C PRO A 188 0.13 -0.37 -19.45
N THR A 189 -0.69 0.64 -19.74
CA THR A 189 -0.45 2.04 -19.40
C THR A 189 -0.41 2.29 -17.89
N ALA A 190 -1.34 1.74 -17.11
CA ALA A 190 -1.30 1.87 -15.65
C ALA A 190 -0.05 1.22 -15.05
N TYR A 191 0.37 0.07 -15.59
CA TYR A 191 1.60 -0.59 -15.17
C TYR A 191 2.86 0.24 -15.50
N GLU A 192 2.95 0.78 -16.71
CA GLU A 192 4.07 1.67 -17.12
C GLU A 192 4.14 2.93 -16.26
N ASN A 193 2.99 3.55 -15.97
CA ASN A 193 2.89 4.67 -15.05
C ASN A 193 3.38 4.29 -13.64
N ALA A 194 2.92 3.18 -13.08
CA ALA A 194 3.36 2.68 -11.77
C ALA A 194 4.87 2.43 -11.74
N MET A 195 5.44 1.83 -12.78
CA MET A 195 6.88 1.61 -12.90
C MET A 195 7.65 2.94 -12.95
N LYS A 196 7.16 3.92 -13.72
CA LYS A 196 7.76 5.27 -13.81
C LYS A 196 7.75 5.98 -12.46
N PHE A 197 6.62 5.95 -11.75
CA PHE A 197 6.50 6.53 -10.42
C PHE A 197 7.45 5.86 -9.43
N TYR A 198 7.48 4.52 -9.43
CA TYR A 198 8.40 3.76 -8.59
C TYR A 198 9.86 4.13 -8.88
N VAL A 199 10.29 4.13 -10.15
CA VAL A 199 11.68 4.45 -10.52
C VAL A 199 12.06 5.87 -10.10
N GLY A 200 11.18 6.84 -10.30
CA GLY A 200 11.41 8.22 -9.87
C GLY A 200 11.47 8.41 -8.35
N LEU A 201 10.88 7.50 -7.58
CA LEU A 201 10.76 7.58 -6.12
C LEU A 201 11.62 6.55 -5.36
N ARG A 202 12.23 5.57 -6.02
CA ARG A 202 12.86 4.39 -5.38
C ARG A 202 14.00 4.70 -4.41
N LEU A 203 14.59 5.89 -4.51
CA LEU A 203 15.67 6.39 -3.65
C LEU A 203 15.17 7.39 -2.60
N SER A 204 13.86 7.51 -2.42
CA SER A 204 13.24 8.48 -1.52
C SER A 204 12.26 7.79 -0.58
N ASN A 205 12.22 8.25 0.68
CA ASN A 205 11.08 7.98 1.53
C ASN A 205 9.98 8.99 1.18
N ILE A 206 8.91 8.51 0.55
CA ILE A 206 7.84 9.39 0.06
C ILE A 206 7.14 10.15 1.19
N GLU A 207 7.18 9.63 2.42
CA GLU A 207 6.62 10.30 3.59
C GLU A 207 7.33 11.63 3.90
N LEU A 208 8.62 11.74 3.56
CA LEU A 208 9.40 12.98 3.70
C LEU A 208 9.08 14.01 2.61
N LEU A 209 8.44 13.60 1.52
CA LEU A 209 8.09 14.47 0.38
C LEU A 209 6.68 15.08 0.52
N ARG A 210 6.00 14.89 1.65
CA ARG A 210 4.58 15.25 1.79
C ARG A 210 4.31 16.75 1.57
N VAL A 211 5.18 17.63 2.04
CA VAL A 211 5.01 19.08 1.91
C VAL A 211 5.12 19.47 0.44
N GLN A 212 6.19 19.03 -0.23
CA GLN A 212 6.45 19.30 -1.63
C GLN A 212 5.36 18.71 -2.53
N ALA A 213 4.94 17.48 -2.24
CA ALA A 213 3.88 16.78 -2.94
C ALA A 213 2.52 17.49 -2.80
N ALA A 214 2.20 18.04 -1.62
CA ALA A 214 0.98 18.82 -1.42
C ALA A 214 1.05 20.16 -2.17
N GLY A 215 2.20 20.84 -2.13
CA GLY A 215 2.44 22.09 -2.85
C GLY A 215 2.29 21.92 -4.36
N ILE A 216 2.94 20.91 -4.95
CA ILE A 216 2.86 20.67 -6.39
C ILE A 216 1.46 20.22 -6.81
N ALA A 217 0.77 19.44 -5.96
CA ALA A 217 -0.62 19.07 -6.21
C ALA A 217 -1.50 20.32 -6.29
N ALA A 218 -1.35 21.29 -5.38
CA ALA A 218 -2.14 22.52 -5.40
C ALA A 218 -1.98 23.31 -6.72
N ILE A 219 -0.76 23.32 -7.28
CA ILE A 219 -0.46 23.94 -8.58
C ILE A 219 -1.03 23.11 -9.75
N LEU A 220 -0.91 21.78 -9.69
CA LEU A 220 -1.27 20.88 -10.79
C LEU A 220 -2.75 20.48 -10.83
N ARG A 221 -3.51 20.70 -9.75
CA ARG A 221 -4.91 20.25 -9.58
C ARG A 221 -5.89 20.87 -10.57
N ARG A 222 -5.53 21.98 -11.21
CA ARG A 222 -6.31 22.53 -12.32
C ARG A 222 -6.02 21.73 -13.59
N SER A 223 -7.06 21.15 -14.18
CA SER A 223 -6.99 20.52 -15.50
C SER A 223 -6.48 21.55 -16.52
N SER A 224 -5.57 21.11 -17.37
CA SER A 224 -4.95 21.96 -18.39
C SER A 224 -4.47 21.08 -19.52
N GLU A 225 -4.71 21.50 -20.76
CA GLU A 225 -4.14 20.89 -21.97
C GLU A 225 -2.64 21.21 -22.15
N THR A 226 -2.05 21.98 -21.24
CA THR A 226 -0.60 22.26 -21.30
C THR A 226 0.19 21.00 -20.90
N PRO A 227 1.18 20.57 -21.70
CA PRO A 227 2.07 19.47 -21.34
C PRO A 227 2.69 19.62 -19.96
N LEU A 228 2.84 18.50 -19.24
CA LEU A 228 3.38 18.48 -17.88
C LEU A 228 4.73 19.23 -17.79
N LYS A 229 5.66 18.95 -18.70
CA LYS A 229 6.99 19.58 -18.73
C LYS A 229 6.90 21.10 -18.72
N LYS A 230 6.10 21.68 -19.63
CA LYS A 230 5.92 23.14 -19.74
C LYS A 230 5.33 23.73 -18.47
N ARG A 231 4.41 23.01 -17.79
CA ARG A 231 3.85 23.45 -16.51
C ARG A 231 4.91 23.48 -15.41
N LEU A 232 5.78 22.46 -15.37
CA LEU A 232 6.86 22.37 -14.38
C LEU A 232 7.98 23.38 -14.66
N GLU A 233 8.36 23.62 -15.92
CA GLU A 233 9.33 24.66 -16.29
C GLU A 233 8.86 26.06 -15.88
N ARG A 234 7.57 26.37 -16.10
CA ARG A 234 6.98 27.63 -15.63
C ARG A 234 7.01 27.75 -14.10
N LEU A 235 6.75 26.65 -13.39
CA LEU A 235 6.84 26.61 -11.94
C LEU A 235 8.28 26.82 -11.46
N LEU A 236 9.26 26.18 -12.10
CA LEU A 236 10.68 26.33 -11.80
C LEU A 236 11.12 27.79 -11.94
N MET A 237 10.82 28.41 -13.09
CA MET A 237 11.08 29.83 -13.33
C MET A 237 10.40 30.74 -12.30
N ALA A 238 9.16 30.40 -11.90
CA ALA A 238 8.47 31.13 -10.84
C ALA A 238 9.16 30.98 -9.48
N MET A 239 9.64 29.78 -9.11
CA MET A 239 10.39 29.54 -7.87
C MET A 239 11.78 30.19 -7.89
N GLU A 240 12.36 30.42 -9.06
CA GLU A 240 13.57 31.20 -9.25
C GLU A 240 13.34 32.69 -8.97
N ALA A 241 12.27 33.26 -9.53
CA ALA A 241 11.91 34.66 -9.34
C ALA A 241 11.31 34.98 -7.97
N ARG A 242 10.74 33.98 -7.27
CA ARG A 242 9.95 34.16 -6.04
C ARG A 242 10.46 33.30 -4.88
N PRO A 243 11.31 33.86 -3.99
CA PRO A 243 11.82 33.14 -2.82
C PRO A 243 10.71 32.68 -1.86
N ASP A 244 9.62 33.44 -1.74
CA ASP A 244 8.44 33.09 -0.95
C ASP A 244 7.78 31.81 -1.46
N LEU A 245 7.60 31.69 -2.78
CA LEU A 245 7.06 30.50 -3.41
C LEU A 245 7.99 29.31 -3.17
N ARG A 246 9.31 29.49 -3.30
CA ARG A 246 10.29 28.44 -3.03
C ARG A 246 10.24 27.96 -1.58
N ALA A 247 10.06 28.87 -0.61
CA ALA A 247 9.91 28.53 0.80
C ALA A 247 8.70 27.65 1.07
N THR A 248 7.61 27.77 0.29
CA THR A 248 6.43 26.87 0.44
C THR A 248 6.75 25.40 0.16
N PHE A 249 7.78 25.12 -0.65
CA PHE A 249 8.27 23.78 -0.93
C PHE A 249 9.39 23.33 0.02
N GLN A 250 9.79 24.17 0.99
CA GLN A 250 10.86 23.89 1.96
C GLN A 250 12.16 23.42 1.29
N CYS A 251 12.51 24.01 0.15
CA CYS A 251 13.70 23.64 -0.62
C CYS A 251 14.66 24.83 -0.78
N VAL A 252 15.96 24.58 -0.66
CA VAL A 252 17.01 25.59 -0.92
C VAL A 252 17.30 25.70 -2.42
N ARG A 253 17.35 24.55 -3.09
CA ARG A 253 17.50 24.38 -4.54
C ARG A 253 16.42 23.42 -5.03
N CYS A 254 16.02 23.62 -6.28
CA CYS A 254 15.06 22.80 -6.98
C CYS A 254 15.48 22.80 -8.44
N ASP A 255 15.47 21.63 -9.07
CA ASP A 255 15.55 21.50 -10.51
C ASP A 255 14.27 20.87 -11.07
N LEU A 256 14.25 20.58 -12.36
CA LEU A 256 13.09 20.00 -13.01
C LEU A 256 12.86 18.54 -12.58
N ASP A 257 13.92 17.79 -12.23
CA ASP A 257 13.83 16.40 -11.80
C ASP A 257 13.21 16.29 -10.40
N ASP A 258 13.52 17.24 -9.51
CA ASP A 258 12.85 17.40 -8.22
C ASP A 258 11.35 17.63 -8.40
N LEU A 259 10.95 18.51 -9.33
CA LEU A 259 9.53 18.76 -9.62
C LEU A 259 8.82 17.50 -10.17
N TYR A 260 9.47 16.73 -11.03
CA TYR A 260 8.91 15.44 -11.47
C TYR A 260 8.77 14.46 -10.30
N ARG A 261 9.79 14.36 -9.45
CA ARG A 261 9.77 13.50 -8.26
C ARG A 261 8.63 13.89 -7.32
N TRP A 262 8.45 15.19 -7.05
CA TRP A 262 7.35 15.68 -6.22
C TRP A 262 5.99 15.43 -6.86
N THR A 263 5.89 15.53 -8.19
CA THR A 263 4.66 15.19 -8.94
C THR A 263 4.32 13.71 -8.75
N TYR A 264 5.29 12.81 -8.90
CA TYR A 264 5.07 11.38 -8.67
C TYR A 264 4.70 11.09 -7.21
N ALA A 265 5.36 11.75 -6.25
CA ALA A 265 5.01 11.64 -4.84
C ALA A 265 3.57 12.12 -4.58
N ALA A 266 3.14 13.22 -5.21
CA ALA A 266 1.77 13.73 -5.11
C ALA A 266 0.72 12.73 -5.62
N ILE A 267 1.03 12.01 -6.69
CA ILE A 267 0.16 10.95 -7.23
C ILE A 267 0.11 9.78 -6.24
N VAL A 268 1.26 9.23 -5.84
CA VAL A 268 1.35 8.05 -4.96
C VAL A 268 0.79 8.31 -3.56
N LEU A 269 0.94 9.53 -3.03
CA LEU A 269 0.38 9.94 -1.74
C LEU A 269 -1.11 10.32 -1.83
N GLY A 270 -1.70 10.35 -3.04
CA GLY A 270 -3.10 10.67 -3.25
C GLY A 270 -3.46 12.16 -3.19
N TYR A 271 -2.48 13.08 -3.21
CA TYR A 271 -2.76 14.51 -3.29
C TYR A 271 -3.17 14.95 -4.69
N LEU A 272 -2.67 14.27 -5.72
CA LEU A 272 -3.01 14.52 -7.12
C LEU A 272 -3.75 13.29 -7.70
N PRO A 273 -5.08 13.33 -7.79
CA PRO A 273 -5.87 12.20 -8.29
C PRO A 273 -5.74 12.10 -9.81
N VAL A 274 -4.80 11.29 -10.29
CA VAL A 274 -4.54 11.08 -11.72
C VAL A 274 -5.26 9.85 -12.24
N ASP A 275 -5.77 9.94 -13.46
CA ASP A 275 -6.32 8.80 -14.19
C ASP A 275 -5.19 7.97 -14.80
N CYS A 276 -4.83 6.87 -14.11
CA CYS A 276 -3.68 6.04 -14.46
C CYS A 276 -3.85 5.23 -15.75
N ASP A 277 -5.05 5.18 -16.35
CA ASP A 277 -5.26 4.57 -17.67
C ASP A 277 -4.75 5.46 -18.82
N TYR A 278 -4.37 6.71 -18.52
CA TYR A 278 -3.70 7.60 -19.46
C TYR A 278 -2.23 7.75 -19.10
N SER A 279 -1.37 7.79 -20.12
CA SER A 279 0.07 7.91 -19.92
C SER A 279 0.44 9.23 -19.25
N VAL A 280 1.20 9.14 -18.16
CA VAL A 280 1.78 10.31 -17.48
C VAL A 280 3.18 10.52 -18.03
N ALA A 281 3.33 11.48 -18.93
CA ALA A 281 4.60 11.77 -19.60
C ALA A 281 4.88 13.28 -19.71
N PRO A 282 6.16 13.70 -19.78
CA PRO A 282 6.55 15.11 -19.91
C PRO A 282 5.84 15.89 -21.02
N HIS A 283 5.66 15.25 -22.19
CA HIS A 283 5.08 15.87 -23.39
C HIS A 283 3.54 15.79 -23.43
N LEU A 284 2.91 15.14 -22.45
CA LEU A 284 1.45 14.98 -22.40
C LEU A 284 0.84 15.83 -21.28
N PRO A 285 -0.43 16.26 -21.43
CA PRO A 285 -1.19 16.81 -20.32
C PRO A 285 -1.44 15.76 -19.22
N ILE A 286 -1.42 16.16 -17.95
CA ILE A 286 -1.87 15.27 -16.87
C ILE A 286 -3.40 15.19 -16.90
N ARG A 287 -3.94 13.96 -16.98
CA ARG A 287 -5.38 13.71 -16.82
C ARG A 287 -5.72 13.43 -15.37
N LEU A 288 -6.56 14.28 -14.80
CA LEU A 288 -7.07 14.12 -13.45
C LEU A 288 -8.34 13.27 -13.45
N LEU A 289 -8.54 12.47 -12.39
CA LEU A 289 -9.79 11.77 -12.16
C LEU A 289 -10.90 12.83 -12.01
N SER A 290 -11.77 12.92 -13.01
CA SER A 290 -12.95 13.77 -12.92
C SER A 290 -13.89 13.21 -11.86
N SER A 291 -14.50 14.09 -11.06
CA SER A 291 -15.57 13.73 -10.12
C SER A 291 -16.80 13.11 -10.80
N ARG A 292 -16.87 13.13 -12.15
CA ARG A 292 -17.97 12.60 -12.98
C ARG A 292 -17.83 11.13 -13.42
N ARG A 293 -16.67 10.48 -13.28
CA ARG A 293 -16.52 9.04 -13.60
C ARG A 293 -17.14 8.07 -12.57
N ARG A 294 -18.12 8.51 -11.75
CA ARG A 294 -18.77 7.65 -10.75
C ARG A 294 -19.82 6.67 -11.30
N ASN A 295 -20.18 6.72 -12.58
CA ASN A 295 -21.32 5.96 -13.11
C ASN A 295 -21.05 5.12 -14.38
N SER A 296 -19.80 4.98 -14.85
CA SER A 296 -19.55 4.41 -16.18
C SER A 296 -18.67 3.16 -16.17
N HIS A 297 -18.98 2.18 -15.32
CA HIS A 297 -18.62 0.76 -15.56
C HIS A 297 -19.64 -0.18 -14.90
N VAL A 298 -20.91 -0.03 -15.27
CA VAL A 298 -21.85 -1.16 -15.33
C VAL A 298 -22.21 -1.33 -16.79
N SER A 299 -21.38 -2.08 -17.50
CA SER A 299 -21.74 -2.70 -18.78
C SER A 299 -21.22 -4.11 -18.71
N THR A 300 -22.09 -4.96 -18.17
CA THR A 300 -22.06 -6.41 -18.19
C THR A 300 -21.95 -6.91 -19.64
N GLY A 301 -20.92 -7.70 -19.89
CA GLY A 301 -20.96 -8.85 -20.78
C GLY A 301 -20.74 -10.09 -19.92
#